data_AF-A0A946BDM0-F1
#
_entry.id   AF-A0A946BDM0-F1
#
_cell.length_a   1.000
_cell.length_b   1.000
_cell.length_c   1.000
_cell.angle_alpha   90.00
_cell.angle_beta   90.00
_cell.angle_gamma   90.00
#
_symmetry.space_group_name_H-M   'P 1'
#
loop_
_entity.id
_entity.type
_entity.pdbx_description
1 polymer ?
#
loop_
_entity_poly.entity_id
_entity_poly.type
_entity_poly.pdbx_seq_one_letter_code
_entity_poly.pdbx_strand_id
1 'polypeptide(L)' 'MIQCVQEKTKLLPESLRTPLLLFDIMGFSHREIADILDISLENTKVRLHRAHKQLKVILKKNAIWK' A
#
# COMPACT_ATOMS: atom_id res chain seq x y z
N MET A 1 -10.94 -14.69 -3.33
CA MET A 1 -9.96 -13.88 -4.12
C MET A 1 -9.36 -12.71 -3.36
N ILE A 2 -10.07 -12.04 -2.43
CA ILE A 2 -9.54 -10.90 -1.64
C ILE A 2 -8.47 -11.30 -0.59
N GLN A 3 -8.50 -12.55 -0.10
CA GLN A 3 -7.57 -13.03 0.94
C GLN A 3 -6.08 -13.02 0.52
N CYS A 4 -5.77 -13.23 -0.76
CA CYS A 4 -4.38 -13.31 -1.22
C CYS A 4 -3.67 -11.94 -1.14
N VAL A 5 -4.40 -10.84 -1.37
CA VAL A 5 -3.82 -9.49 -1.35
C VAL A 5 -3.52 -9.03 0.08
N GLN A 6 -4.41 -9.33 1.03
CA GLN A 6 -4.23 -9.05 2.47
C GLN A 6 -3.01 -9.78 3.06
N GLU A 7 -2.79 -11.03 2.66
CA GLU A 7 -1.63 -11.80 3.12
C GLU A 7 -0.32 -11.20 2.59
N LYS A 8 -0.30 -10.73 1.34
CA LYS A 8 0.91 -10.13 0.75
C LYS A 8 1.18 -8.72 1.24
N THR A 9 0.17 -7.96 1.67
CA THR A 9 0.39 -6.64 2.29
C THR A 9 1.06 -6.72 3.66
N LYS A 10 1.01 -7.86 4.36
CA LYS A 10 1.79 -8.10 5.59
C LYS A 10 3.31 -8.10 5.36
N LEU A 11 3.76 -8.32 4.12
CA LEU A 11 5.18 -8.27 3.75
C LEU A 11 5.67 -6.83 3.52
N LEU A 12 4.77 -5.86 3.44
CA LEU A 12 5.16 -4.45 3.37
C LEU A 12 5.43 -3.90 4.77
N PRO A 13 6.41 -2.98 4.90
CA PRO A 13 6.60 -2.23 6.13
C PRO A 13 5.32 -1.44 6.45
N GLU A 14 5.02 -1.33 7.74
CA GLU A 14 3.77 -0.73 8.23
C GLU A 14 3.53 0.68 7.69
N SER A 15 4.59 1.48 7.59
CA SER A 15 4.57 2.85 7.03
C SER A 15 4.08 2.95 5.59
N LEU A 16 4.14 1.85 4.82
CA LEU A 16 3.63 1.76 3.44
C LEU A 16 2.30 1.01 3.38
N ARG A 17 2.10 0.03 4.27
CA ARG A 17 0.88 -0.77 4.36
C ARG A 17 -0.33 0.07 4.74
N THR A 18 -0.20 0.94 5.74
CA THR A 18 -1.32 1.74 6.26
C THR A 18 -1.91 2.69 5.21
N PRO A 19 -1.12 3.57 4.54
CA PRO A 19 -1.67 4.44 3.49
C PRO A 19 -2.24 3.67 2.32
N LEU A 20 -1.64 2.53 1.95
CA LEU A 20 -2.15 1.66 0.90
C LEU A 20 -3.53 1.08 1.24
N LEU A 21 -3.73 0.63 2.48
CA LEU A 21 -5.01 0.09 2.94
C LEU A 21 -6.10 1.16 2.95
N LEU A 22 -5.77 2.35 3.45
CA LEU A 22 -6.67 3.50 3.45
C LEU A 22 -7.11 3.89 2.04
N PHE A 23 -6.19 3.84 1.08
CA PHE A 23 -6.49 4.17 -0.31
C PHE A 23 -7.26 3.06 -1.03
N ASP A 24 -6.69 1.86 -1.14
CA ASP A 24 -7.22 0.78 -1.99
C ASP A 24 -8.43 0.06 -1.38
N ILE A 25 -8.57 0.05 -0.05
CA ILE A 25 -9.65 -0.68 0.64
C ILE A 25 -10.71 0.27 1.17
N MET A 26 -10.29 1.33 1.86
CA MET A 26 -11.23 2.28 2.44
C MET A 26 -11.64 3.39 1.47
N GLY A 27 -10.96 3.52 0.32
CA GLY A 27 -11.33 4.48 -0.72
C GLY A 27 -11.04 5.94 -0.37
N PHE A 28 -10.20 6.19 0.65
CA PHE A 28 -9.86 7.55 1.04
C PHE A 28 -9.01 8.27 -0.02
N SER A 29 -9.19 9.58 -0.12
CA SER A 29 -8.35 10.43 -0.96
C SER A 29 -6.96 10.65 -0.35
N HIS A 30 -6.00 11.04 -1.17
CA HIS A 30 -4.64 11.39 -0.71
C HIS A 30 -4.62 12.47 0.39
N ARG A 31 -5.61 13.38 0.37
CA ARG A 31 -5.76 14.43 1.39
C ARG A 31 -6.24 13.85 2.72
N GLU A 32 -7.27 13.02 2.69
CA GLU A 32 -7.79 12.38 3.91
C GLU A 32 -6.73 11.47 4.53
N ILE A 33 -5.98 10.72 3.71
CA ILE A 33 -4.89 9.88 4.22
C ILE A 33 -3.76 10.70 4.84
N ALA A 34 -3.44 11.86 4.24
CA ALA A 34 -2.46 12.79 4.79
C ALA A 34 -2.89 13.31 6.17
N ASP A 35 -4.16 13.66 6.32
CA ASP A 35 -4.76 14.12 7.57
C ASP A 35 -4.80 13.01 8.64
N ILE A 36 -5.26 11.81 8.26
CA ILE A 36 -5.34 10.63 9.14
C ILE A 36 -3.96 10.20 9.66
N LEU A 37 -2.93 10.27 8.80
CA LEU A 37 -1.57 9.85 9.15
C LEU A 37 -0.70 10.98 9.68
N ASP A 38 -1.24 12.20 9.80
CA ASP A 38 -0.53 13.42 10.19
C ASP A 38 0.78 13.63 9.40
N ILE A 39 0.70 13.45 8.08
CA ILE A 39 1.83 13.66 7.15
C ILE A 39 1.44 14.56 6.00
N SER A 40 2.41 15.18 5.35
CA SER A 40 2.14 16.00 4.17
C SER A 40 1.58 15.18 3.00
N LEU A 41 0.70 15.80 2.20
CA LEU A 41 0.14 15.25 0.96
C LEU A 41 1.20 14.66 0.00
N GLU A 42 2.34 15.34 -0.12
CA GLU A 42 3.51 14.89 -0.89
C GLU A 42 4.09 13.58 -0.33
N ASN A 43 4.22 13.48 0.99
CA ASN A 43 4.71 12.28 1.67
C ASN A 43 3.74 11.10 1.46
N THR A 44 2.43 11.36 1.53
CA THR A 44 1.38 10.35 1.23
C THR A 44 1.53 9.81 -0.19
N LYS A 45 1.67 10.67 -1.20
CA LYS A 45 1.87 10.25 -2.60
C LYS A 45 3.13 9.40 -2.76
N VAL A 46 4.25 9.84 -2.18
CA VAL A 46 5.53 9.11 -2.24
C VAL A 46 5.40 7.73 -1.58
N ARG A 47 4.74 7.65 -0.42
CA ARG A 47 4.49 6.40 0.30
C ARG A 47 3.59 5.46 -0.50
N LEU A 48 2.48 5.94 -1.06
CA LEU A 48 1.59 5.14 -1.91
C LEU A 48 2.32 4.59 -3.14
N HIS A 49 3.08 5.45 -3.84
CA HIS A 49 3.86 5.02 -5.00
C HIS A 49 4.86 3.92 -4.61
N ARG A 50 5.58 4.08 -3.50
CA ARG A 50 6.52 3.08 -2.99
C ARG A 50 5.81 1.80 -2.56
N ALA A 51 4.63 1.91 -1.93
CA ALA A 51 3.81 0.77 -1.52
C ALA A 51 3.38 -0.07 -2.74
N HIS A 52 2.84 0.56 -3.78
CA HIS A 52 2.47 -0.12 -5.02
C HIS A 52 3.66 -0.77 -5.71
N LYS A 53 4.82 -0.08 -5.77
CA LYS A 53 6.05 -0.63 -6.35
C LYS A 53 6.52 -1.87 -5.59
N GLN A 54 6.53 -1.83 -4.26
CA GLN A 54 6.91 -2.99 -3.44
C GLN A 54 5.89 -4.13 -3.56
N LEU A 55 4.60 -3.82 -3.52
CA LEU A 55 3.55 -4.83 -3.71
C LEU A 55 3.70 -5.53 -5.06
N LYS A 56 3.98 -4.77 -6.13
CA LYS A 56 4.24 -5.34 -7.46
C LYS A 56 5.48 -6.25 -7.46
N VAL A 57 6.55 -5.88 -6.77
CA VAL A 57 7.75 -6.74 -6.63
C VAL A 57 7.44 -8.02 -5.85
N ILE A 58 6.69 -7.93 -4.75
CA ILE A 58 6.28 -9.08 -3.93
C ILE A 58 5.40 -10.05 -4.72
N LEU A 59 4.44 -9.51 -5.50
CA LEU A 59 3.57 -10.29 -6.38
C LEU A 59 4.37 -10.94 -7.51
N LYS A 60 5.29 -10.19 -8.15
CA LYS A 60 6.15 -10.71 -9.22
C LYS A 60 7.13 -11.78 -8.71
N LYS A 61 7.66 -11.64 -7.49
CA LYS A 61 8.54 -12.63 -6.86
C LYS A 61 7.80 -13.92 -6.50
N ASN A 62 6.51 -13.84 -6.15
CA ASN A 62 5.66 -15.02 -5.95
C ASN A 62 5.17 -15.64 -7.28
N ALA A 63 5.27 -14.94 -8.40
CA ALA A 63 4.92 -15.45 -9.72
C ALA A 63 6.04 -16.25 -10.41
N ILE A 64 7.16 -16.56 -9.72
CA ILE A 64 8.30 -17.30 -10.29
C ILE A 64 8.11 -18.84 -10.17
N TRP A 65 6.89 -19.32 -9.95
CA TRP A 65 6.57 -20.74 -10.16
C TRP A 65 5.24 -20.88 -10.89
N LYS A 66 5.26 -20.61 -12.20
CA LYS A 66 4.61 -21.48 -13.19
C LYS A 66 5.19 -21.28 -14.58
#